data_AF-A0A4Q3NIP8-F1
#
_entry.id   AF-A0A4Q3NIP8-F1
#
_cell.length_a   1.000
_cell.length_b   1.000
_cell.length_c   1.000
_cell.angle_alpha   90.00
_cell.angle_beta   90.00
_cell.angle_gamma   90.00
#
_symmetry.space_group_name_H-M   'P 1'
#
loop_
_entity.id
_entity.type
_entity.pdbx_description
1 polymer ?
#
loop_
_entity_poly.entity_id
_entity_poly.type
_entity_poly.pdbx_seq_one_letter_code
_entity_poly.pdbx_strand_id
1 'polypeptide(L)'
;VKTDRKSLEKHIGKRLAARVLRTWVEDFVDEDTGEVVSIERNEIILERDSILDDSNIAMIMEMEVKSVFIQKEEVSGDYAIIYNTLNKDTSNSELEAVQHIYKQLRGADAPDDETARGIIDKLFFSDKRYDLGEVGRYKINRRLGLNFPIEKKVLTKDDIIAIIKTLVQLTNGKSEVDDIDHLSNRRVRTVGEQLYAQFGVGLARMARTIRERMNVRDNEVFTPVDLINARTLSSVINSFFGTSQLSQFLDQTNPLSEITHKRRISALGPGGLSRERAGFEVRDVHYSHYGRLCTIETPEGPNIGLISTLCVHAKINDMGFIETPYRKVTDGKV
;
A
#
# COMPACT_ATOMS: atom_id res chain seq x y z
N VAL A 1 -17.15 -26.99 4.39
CA VAL A 1 -17.69 -28.29 4.86
C VAL A 1 -17.68 -29.25 3.69
N LYS A 2 -17.18 -30.48 3.86
CA LYS A 2 -17.26 -31.52 2.81
C LYS A 2 -18.72 -31.89 2.58
N THR A 3 -19.09 -32.16 1.34
CA THR A 3 -20.45 -32.47 0.88
C THR A 3 -20.91 -33.88 1.24
N ASP A 4 -20.62 -34.32 2.47
CA ASP A 4 -21.17 -35.55 3.02
C ASP A 4 -22.53 -35.24 3.65
N ARG A 5 -23.55 -36.06 3.34
CA ARG A 5 -24.93 -35.89 3.85
C ARG A 5 -25.00 -35.68 5.37
N LYS A 6 -24.24 -36.48 6.12
CA LYS A 6 -24.13 -36.39 7.60
C LYS A 6 -23.47 -35.10 8.11
N SER A 7 -22.65 -34.46 7.28
CA SER A 7 -21.95 -33.21 7.62
C SER A 7 -22.82 -31.98 7.30
N LEU A 8 -23.62 -32.05 6.23
CA LEU A 8 -24.55 -31.00 5.83
C LEU A 8 -25.83 -30.99 6.68
N GLU A 9 -26.36 -32.16 7.07
CA GLU A 9 -27.53 -32.27 7.95
C GLU A 9 -27.29 -31.60 9.33
N LYS A 10 -26.05 -31.55 9.81
CA LYS A 10 -25.68 -30.84 11.06
C LYS A 10 -25.72 -29.31 10.94
N HIS A 11 -25.91 -28.78 9.74
CA HIS A 11 -25.91 -27.35 9.44
C HIS A 11 -27.21 -26.89 8.77
N ILE A 12 -28.29 -27.69 8.87
CA ILE A 12 -29.64 -27.30 8.46
C ILE A 12 -30.05 -26.00 9.19
N GLY A 13 -30.60 -25.05 8.43
CA GLY A 13 -30.99 -23.72 8.93
C GLY A 13 -29.88 -22.67 8.94
N LYS A 14 -28.63 -23.03 8.60
CA LYS A 14 -27.53 -22.06 8.44
C LYS A 14 -27.52 -21.46 7.03
N ARG A 15 -26.95 -20.27 6.90
CA ARG A 15 -26.84 -19.55 5.62
C ARG A 15 -25.54 -19.86 4.89
N LEU A 16 -25.59 -19.86 3.56
CA LEU A 16 -24.42 -20.01 2.71
C LEU A 16 -23.56 -18.74 2.71
N ALA A 17 -22.24 -18.91 2.88
CA ALA A 17 -21.26 -17.82 2.88
C ALA A 17 -20.70 -17.52 1.49
N ALA A 18 -20.76 -18.48 0.57
CA ALA A 18 -20.32 -18.33 -0.82
C ALA A 18 -21.36 -18.97 -1.75
N ARG A 19 -21.34 -18.59 -3.04
CA ARG A 19 -22.16 -19.24 -4.06
C ARG A 19 -21.74 -20.69 -4.18
N VAL A 20 -22.71 -21.57 -4.39
CA VAL A 20 -22.44 -22.95 -4.77
C VAL A 20 -22.38 -22.99 -6.29
N LEU A 21 -21.17 -23.22 -6.81
CA LEU A 21 -20.89 -23.26 -8.23
C LEU A 21 -20.65 -24.70 -8.67
N ARG A 22 -21.18 -25.04 -9.84
CA ARG A 22 -20.70 -26.18 -10.60
C ARG A 22 -19.71 -25.66 -11.62
N THR A 23 -18.47 -26.12 -11.52
CA THR A 23 -17.42 -25.79 -12.48
C THR A 23 -17.14 -27.02 -13.32
N TRP A 24 -17.19 -26.88 -14.64
CA TRP A 24 -16.69 -27.88 -15.59
C TRP A 24 -15.84 -27.19 -16.65
N VAL A 25 -14.90 -27.95 -17.20
CA VAL A 25 -14.03 -27.50 -18.28
C VAL A 25 -14.66 -27.98 -19.58
N GLU A 26 -14.88 -27.05 -20.51
CA GLU A 26 -15.34 -27.36 -21.86
C GLU A 26 -14.22 -27.02 -22.83
N ASP A 27 -13.73 -28.03 -23.55
CA ASP A 27 -12.67 -27.87 -24.53
C ASP A 27 -13.30 -27.46 -25.86
N PHE A 28 -12.96 -26.25 -26.32
CA PHE A 28 -13.35 -25.76 -27.63
C PHE A 28 -12.19 -25.91 -28.60
N VAL A 29 -12.46 -26.38 -29.82
CA VAL A 29 -11.47 -26.37 -30.89
C VAL A 29 -11.80 -25.21 -31.80
N ASP A 30 -10.89 -24.24 -31.90
CA ASP A 30 -11.03 -23.14 -32.84
C ASP A 30 -10.91 -23.69 -34.27
N GLU A 31 -11.96 -23.51 -35.09
CA GLU A 31 -12.04 -24.05 -36.45
C GLU A 31 -10.99 -23.43 -37.40
N ASP A 32 -10.48 -22.23 -37.08
CA ASP A 32 -9.52 -21.52 -37.93
C ASP A 32 -8.06 -21.81 -37.55
N THR A 33 -7.78 -22.05 -36.26
CA THR A 33 -6.40 -22.24 -35.75
C THR A 33 -6.10 -23.69 -35.35
N GLY A 34 -7.11 -24.53 -35.14
CA GLY A 34 -6.97 -25.90 -34.64
C GLY A 34 -6.48 -25.99 -33.20
N GLU A 35 -6.38 -24.86 -32.48
CA GLU A 35 -5.98 -24.82 -31.08
C GLU A 35 -7.15 -25.20 -30.16
N VAL A 36 -6.86 -26.05 -29.17
CA VAL A 36 -7.83 -26.44 -28.14
C VAL A 36 -7.79 -25.40 -27.03
N VAL A 37 -8.83 -24.61 -26.92
CA VAL A 37 -9.01 -23.62 -25.84
C VAL A 37 -9.99 -24.20 -24.82
N SER A 38 -9.47 -24.55 -23.66
CA SER A 38 -10.26 -25.00 -22.51
C SER A 38 -10.87 -23.78 -21.80
N ILE A 39 -12.20 -23.69 -21.77
CA ILE A 39 -12.92 -22.63 -21.06
C ILE A 39 -13.58 -23.23 -19.82
N GLU A 40 -13.27 -22.67 -18.63
CA GLU A 40 -13.99 -22.99 -17.40
C GLU A 40 -15.36 -22.30 -17.42
N ARG A 41 -16.44 -23.11 -17.40
CA ARG A 41 -17.80 -22.60 -17.23
C ARG A 41 -18.26 -22.82 -15.80
N ASN A 42 -18.90 -21.78 -15.24
CA ASN A 42 -19.43 -21.76 -13.89
C ASN A 42 -20.96 -21.62 -13.97
N GLU A 43 -21.68 -22.59 -13.43
CA GLU A 43 -23.13 -22.49 -13.21
C GLU A 43 -23.42 -22.22 -11.74
N ILE A 44 -24.20 -21.18 -11.45
CA ILE A 44 -24.61 -20.81 -10.09
C ILE A 44 -25.82 -21.66 -9.71
N ILE A 45 -25.63 -22.61 -8.78
CA ILE A 45 -26.70 -23.48 -8.28
C ILE A 45 -27.45 -22.78 -7.14
N LEU A 46 -26.70 -22.22 -6.19
CA LEU A 46 -27.26 -21.51 -5.04
C LEU A 46 -26.56 -20.16 -4.88
N GLU A 47 -27.37 -19.12 -4.71
CA GLU A 47 -26.92 -17.77 -4.41
C GLU A 47 -26.39 -17.64 -2.98
N ARG A 48 -25.57 -16.60 -2.75
CA ARG A 48 -25.07 -16.24 -1.42
C ARG A 48 -26.26 -15.93 -0.49
N ASP A 49 -26.14 -16.25 0.80
CA ASP A 49 -27.16 -16.02 1.84
C ASP A 49 -28.43 -16.91 1.76
N SER A 50 -28.49 -17.88 0.84
CA SER A 50 -29.56 -18.89 0.84
C SER A 50 -29.49 -19.80 2.06
N ILE A 51 -30.66 -20.17 2.59
CA ILE A 51 -30.79 -21.05 3.77
C ILE A 51 -30.58 -22.49 3.34
N LEU A 52 -29.83 -23.26 4.15
CA LEU A 52 -29.60 -24.67 3.90
C LEU A 52 -30.84 -25.49 4.33
N ASP A 53 -31.71 -25.75 3.38
CA ASP A 53 -32.91 -26.59 3.53
C ASP A 53 -32.66 -28.01 2.99
N ASP A 54 -33.47 -29.00 3.37
CA ASP A 54 -33.34 -30.39 2.91
C ASP A 54 -33.38 -30.51 1.37
N SER A 55 -34.14 -29.65 0.69
CA SER A 55 -34.17 -29.54 -0.77
C SER A 55 -32.85 -29.05 -1.35
N ASN A 56 -32.22 -28.06 -0.70
CA ASN A 56 -30.97 -27.46 -1.16
C ASN A 56 -29.80 -28.42 -0.94
N ILE A 57 -29.85 -29.22 0.15
CA ILE A 57 -28.88 -30.30 0.39
C ILE A 57 -28.98 -31.37 -0.70
N ALA A 58 -30.19 -31.78 -1.09
CA ALA A 58 -30.38 -32.75 -2.16
C ALA A 58 -29.82 -32.26 -3.50
N MET A 59 -30.06 -30.98 -3.84
CA MET A 59 -29.54 -30.35 -5.06
C MET A 59 -28.01 -30.24 -5.06
N ILE A 60 -27.38 -29.93 -3.91
CA ILE A 60 -25.92 -29.91 -3.76
C ILE A 60 -25.33 -31.33 -3.94
N MET A 61 -26.02 -32.36 -3.43
CA MET A 61 -25.57 -33.75 -3.55
C MET A 61 -25.71 -34.30 -4.98
N GLU A 62 -26.78 -33.94 -5.68
CA GLU A 62 -27.02 -34.36 -7.08
C GLU A 62 -25.96 -33.80 -8.04
N MET A 63 -25.41 -32.62 -7.73
CA MET A 63 -24.46 -31.90 -8.59
C MET A 63 -22.98 -32.14 -8.24
N GLU A 64 -22.68 -33.07 -7.32
CA GLU A 64 -21.31 -33.48 -6.93
C GLU A 64 -20.36 -32.33 -6.54
N VAL A 65 -20.86 -31.28 -5.89
CA VAL A 65 -20.01 -30.17 -5.43
C VAL A 65 -19.01 -30.68 -4.38
N LYS A 66 -17.74 -30.27 -4.44
CA LYS A 66 -16.68 -30.80 -3.52
C LYS A 66 -16.71 -30.22 -2.11
N SER A 67 -17.12 -28.97 -1.96
CA SER A 67 -17.12 -28.28 -0.67
C SER A 67 -18.03 -27.07 -0.66
N VAL A 68 -18.72 -26.85 0.46
CA VAL A 68 -19.63 -25.71 0.67
C VAL A 68 -19.12 -24.83 1.81
N PHE A 69 -19.19 -23.51 1.64
CA PHE A 69 -18.85 -22.52 2.67
C PHE A 69 -20.12 -22.07 3.39
N ILE A 70 -20.17 -22.26 4.70
CA ILE A 70 -21.31 -21.93 5.56
C ILE A 70 -20.93 -20.77 6.47
N GLN A 71 -21.85 -19.84 6.69
CA GLN A 71 -21.64 -18.74 7.63
C GLN A 71 -21.52 -19.29 9.06
N LYS A 72 -20.56 -18.77 9.83
CA LYS A 72 -20.43 -19.13 11.24
C LYS A 72 -21.37 -18.22 12.05
N GLU A 73 -22.28 -18.80 12.84
CA GLU A 73 -23.28 -18.07 13.64
C GLU A 73 -22.66 -17.17 14.72
N GLU A 74 -21.46 -17.50 15.21
CA GLU A 74 -20.74 -16.73 16.24
C GLU A 74 -19.88 -15.61 15.66
N VAL A 75 -20.35 -14.96 14.61
CA VAL A 75 -19.66 -13.78 14.12
C VAL A 75 -20.53 -12.60 14.50
N SER A 76 -20.15 -11.98 15.62
CA SER A 76 -20.58 -10.65 16.04
C SER A 76 -20.96 -9.78 14.83
N GLY A 77 -22.01 -8.95 14.95
CA GLY A 77 -22.50 -8.06 13.89
C GLY A 77 -21.42 -7.27 13.16
N ASP A 78 -20.23 -7.20 13.74
CA ASP A 78 -18.97 -6.75 13.16
C ASP A 78 -18.74 -7.12 11.69
N TYR A 79 -19.00 -8.36 11.26
CA TYR A 79 -18.64 -8.82 9.91
C TYR A 79 -19.78 -8.74 8.89
N ALA A 80 -20.93 -8.17 9.25
CA ALA A 80 -22.05 -7.96 8.33
C ALA A 80 -21.63 -7.18 7.07
N ILE A 81 -20.67 -6.27 7.20
CA ILE A 81 -20.10 -5.48 6.08
C ILE A 81 -19.46 -6.38 5.03
N ILE A 82 -18.76 -7.44 5.45
CA ILE A 82 -18.11 -8.38 4.52
C ILE A 82 -19.19 -9.17 3.77
N TYR A 83 -20.21 -9.68 4.47
CA TYR A 83 -21.31 -10.39 3.83
C TYR A 83 -22.07 -9.52 2.82
N ASN A 84 -22.35 -8.26 3.17
CA ASN A 84 -23.00 -7.31 2.25
C ASN A 84 -22.13 -7.00 1.03
N THR A 85 -20.80 -6.90 1.21
CA THR A 85 -19.86 -6.70 0.10
C THR A 85 -19.80 -7.93 -0.80
N LEU A 86 -19.75 -9.13 -0.21
CA LEU A 86 -19.79 -10.38 -0.97
C LEU A 86 -21.11 -10.53 -1.74
N ASN A 87 -22.26 -10.12 -1.21
CA ASN A 87 -23.51 -10.20 -1.96
C ASN A 87 -23.54 -9.28 -3.20
N LYS A 88 -22.77 -8.19 -3.19
CA LYS A 88 -22.65 -7.26 -4.33
C LYS A 88 -21.55 -7.63 -5.31
N ASP A 89 -20.64 -8.51 -4.91
CA ASP A 89 -19.51 -8.95 -5.72
C ASP A 89 -19.98 -9.87 -6.85
N THR A 90 -19.62 -9.50 -8.08
CA THR A 90 -20.01 -10.20 -9.30
C THR A 90 -19.08 -11.36 -9.62
N SER A 91 -17.86 -11.35 -9.08
CA SER A 91 -16.84 -12.35 -9.39
C SER A 91 -17.04 -13.65 -8.60
N ASN A 92 -16.79 -14.77 -9.26
CA ASN A 92 -17.01 -16.12 -8.72
C ASN A 92 -15.74 -16.96 -8.67
N SER A 93 -14.73 -16.58 -9.46
CA SER A 93 -13.42 -17.21 -9.50
C SER A 93 -12.30 -16.19 -9.33
N GLU A 94 -11.10 -16.67 -8.97
CA GLU A 94 -9.90 -15.82 -8.93
C GLU A 94 -9.63 -15.20 -10.30
N LEU A 95 -9.82 -15.97 -11.37
CA LEU A 95 -9.61 -15.53 -12.75
C LEU A 95 -10.53 -14.34 -13.10
N GLU A 96 -11.82 -14.47 -12.83
CA GLU A 96 -12.81 -13.39 -13.06
C GLU A 96 -12.46 -12.15 -12.23
N ALA A 97 -12.06 -12.32 -10.97
CA ALA A 97 -11.69 -11.21 -10.09
C ALA A 97 -10.46 -10.46 -10.61
N VAL A 98 -9.43 -11.18 -11.06
CA VAL A 98 -8.20 -10.61 -11.62
C VAL A 98 -8.49 -9.84 -12.90
N GLN A 99 -9.32 -10.38 -13.80
CA GLN A 99 -9.75 -9.70 -15.02
C GLN A 99 -10.57 -8.45 -14.71
N HIS A 100 -11.48 -8.50 -13.75
CA HIS A 100 -12.27 -7.35 -13.33
C HIS A 100 -11.39 -6.22 -12.79
N ILE A 101 -10.40 -6.55 -11.95
CA ILE A 101 -9.41 -5.58 -11.45
C ILE A 101 -8.62 -4.98 -12.61
N TYR A 102 -8.17 -5.80 -13.56
CA TYR A 102 -7.43 -5.33 -14.73
C TYR A 102 -8.26 -4.35 -15.57
N LYS A 103 -9.51 -4.70 -15.86
CA LYS A 103 -10.46 -3.85 -16.60
C LYS A 103 -10.67 -2.51 -15.92
N GLN A 104 -10.81 -2.50 -14.60
CA GLN A 104 -11.00 -1.27 -13.85
C GLN A 104 -9.74 -0.37 -13.81
N LEU A 105 -8.55 -0.97 -13.84
CA LEU A 105 -7.28 -0.23 -13.85
C LEU A 105 -6.90 0.29 -15.24
N ARG A 106 -7.19 -0.45 -16.31
CA ARG A 106 -6.73 -0.15 -17.68
C ARG A 106 -7.84 0.28 -18.64
N GLY A 107 -9.10 0.12 -18.26
CA GLY A 107 -10.25 0.42 -19.13
C GLY A 107 -10.42 -0.54 -20.31
N ALA A 108 -9.66 -1.64 -20.35
CA ALA A 108 -9.67 -2.64 -21.40
C ALA A 108 -9.56 -4.04 -20.81
N ASP A 109 -10.05 -5.03 -21.53
CA ASP A 109 -9.95 -6.43 -21.11
C ASP A 109 -8.50 -6.92 -21.24
N ALA A 110 -8.11 -7.85 -20.37
CA ALA A 110 -6.76 -8.40 -20.40
C ALA A 110 -6.60 -9.32 -21.61
N PRO A 111 -5.45 -9.27 -22.31
CA PRO A 111 -5.17 -10.18 -23.42
C PRO A 111 -5.05 -11.63 -22.96
N ASP A 112 -4.54 -11.85 -21.75
CA ASP A 112 -4.29 -13.16 -21.16
C ASP A 112 -4.29 -13.08 -19.62
N ASP A 113 -4.53 -14.20 -18.93
CA ASP A 113 -4.55 -14.26 -17.46
C ASP A 113 -3.20 -13.92 -16.83
N GLU A 114 -2.10 -14.33 -17.46
CA GLU A 114 -0.75 -14.12 -16.94
C GLU A 114 -0.41 -12.62 -16.89
N THR A 115 -0.79 -11.87 -17.92
CA THR A 115 -0.67 -10.41 -17.99
C THR A 115 -1.53 -9.76 -16.90
N ALA A 116 -2.74 -10.25 -16.69
CA ALA A 116 -3.64 -9.71 -15.67
C ALA A 116 -3.09 -9.91 -14.24
N ARG A 117 -2.67 -11.14 -13.92
CA ARG A 117 -1.99 -11.49 -12.65
C ARG A 117 -0.69 -10.72 -12.49
N GLY A 118 0.09 -10.61 -13.56
CA GLY A 118 1.37 -9.92 -13.58
C GLY A 118 1.27 -8.42 -13.29
N ILE A 119 0.14 -7.77 -13.57
CA ILE A 119 -0.08 -6.38 -13.13
C ILE A 119 -0.26 -6.29 -11.62
N ILE A 120 -1.09 -7.15 -11.03
CA ILE A 120 -1.35 -7.14 -9.59
C ILE A 120 -0.06 -7.44 -8.82
N ASP A 121 0.72 -8.42 -9.30
CA ASP A 121 2.03 -8.74 -8.74
C ASP A 121 2.97 -7.52 -8.77
N LYS A 122 3.06 -6.85 -9.92
CA LYS A 122 3.89 -5.64 -10.09
C LYS A 122 3.40 -4.45 -9.25
N LEU A 123 2.14 -4.39 -8.86
CA LEU A 123 1.59 -3.28 -8.09
C LEU A 123 1.96 -3.34 -6.61
N PHE A 124 1.89 -4.52 -5.99
CA PHE A 124 2.00 -4.63 -4.53
C PHE A 124 3.07 -5.62 -4.05
N PHE A 125 3.42 -6.60 -4.87
CA PHE A 125 4.24 -7.76 -4.46
C PHE A 125 5.65 -7.74 -5.08
N SER A 126 5.88 -6.94 -6.12
CA SER A 126 7.19 -6.77 -6.76
C SER A 126 8.08 -5.76 -6.06
N ASP A 127 9.23 -6.24 -5.59
CA ASP A 127 10.33 -5.48 -4.99
C ASP A 127 10.91 -4.38 -5.90
N LYS A 128 10.78 -4.52 -7.22
CA LYS A 128 11.26 -3.54 -8.20
C LYS A 128 10.35 -2.34 -8.36
N ARG A 129 9.06 -2.46 -8.01
CA ARG A 129 8.02 -1.47 -8.30
C ARG A 129 7.38 -0.90 -7.05
N TYR A 130 7.38 -1.67 -5.96
CA TYR A 130 6.74 -1.30 -4.71
C TYR A 130 7.72 -1.48 -3.55
N ASP A 131 7.86 -0.42 -2.74
CA ASP A 131 8.74 -0.39 -1.58
C ASP A 131 8.07 0.45 -0.48
N LEU A 132 7.69 -0.18 0.64
CA LEU A 132 7.17 0.50 1.83
C LEU A 132 8.26 1.33 2.54
N GLY A 133 9.52 1.05 2.26
CA GLY A 133 10.64 1.45 3.08
C GLY A 133 10.61 0.76 4.45
N GLU A 134 11.69 0.94 5.19
CA GLU A 134 11.83 0.37 6.55
C GLU A 134 10.81 0.99 7.51
N VAL A 135 10.55 2.29 7.35
CA VAL A 135 9.57 3.03 8.16
C VAL A 135 8.14 2.58 7.87
N GLY A 136 7.77 2.37 6.59
CA GLY A 136 6.44 1.92 6.24
C GLY A 136 6.15 0.53 6.78
N ARG A 137 7.12 -0.40 6.65
CA ARG A 137 7.02 -1.75 7.22
C ARG A 137 6.91 -1.71 8.75
N TYR A 138 7.74 -0.91 9.43
CA TYR A 138 7.66 -0.70 10.88
C TYR A 138 6.26 -0.19 11.31
N LYS A 139 5.70 0.78 10.57
CA LYS A 139 4.39 1.36 10.87
C LYS A 139 3.24 0.39 10.67
N ILE A 140 3.24 -0.35 9.56
CA ILE A 140 2.23 -1.38 9.27
C ILE A 140 2.25 -2.45 10.36
N ASN A 141 3.44 -2.96 10.69
CA ASN A 141 3.60 -3.97 11.73
C ASN A 141 3.06 -3.48 13.09
N ARG A 142 3.42 -2.26 13.48
CA ARG A 142 2.97 -1.67 14.76
C ARG A 142 1.46 -1.41 14.79
N ARG A 143 0.86 -0.95 13.68
CA ARG A 143 -0.57 -0.64 13.63
C ARG A 143 -1.44 -1.90 13.57
N LEU A 144 -1.00 -2.91 12.81
CA LEU A 144 -1.75 -4.15 12.59
C LEU A 144 -1.39 -5.27 13.58
N GLY A 145 -0.41 -5.06 14.45
CA GLY A 145 0.07 -6.08 15.40
C GLY A 145 0.78 -7.25 14.70
N LEU A 146 1.40 -7.01 13.54
CA LEU A 146 2.13 -8.02 12.77
C LEU A 146 3.62 -7.99 13.12
N ASN A 147 4.29 -9.14 13.00
CA ASN A 147 5.72 -9.29 13.31
C ASN A 147 6.52 -9.76 12.09
N PHE A 148 6.39 -9.03 10.97
CA PHE A 148 7.21 -9.29 9.79
C PHE A 148 8.60 -8.64 9.90
N PRO A 149 9.66 -9.23 9.32
CA PRO A 149 10.97 -8.61 9.25
C PRO A 149 10.93 -7.24 8.55
N ILE A 150 11.78 -6.30 8.98
CA ILE A 150 11.83 -4.92 8.43
C ILE A 150 12.34 -4.93 6.97
N GLU A 151 13.12 -5.95 6.61
CA GLU A 151 13.66 -6.18 5.28
C GLU A 151 12.56 -6.53 4.26
N LYS A 152 11.40 -7.02 4.73
CA LYS A 152 10.28 -7.36 3.85
C LYS A 152 9.50 -6.10 3.47
N LYS A 153 9.99 -5.40 2.45
CA LYS A 153 9.50 -4.08 2.03
C LYS A 153 8.26 -4.10 1.12
N VAL A 154 7.90 -5.25 0.56
CA VAL A 154 6.67 -5.42 -0.25
C VAL A 154 5.48 -5.81 0.61
N LEU A 155 4.25 -5.51 0.18
CA LEU A 155 3.05 -5.94 0.89
C LEU A 155 2.88 -7.46 0.83
N THR A 156 2.19 -8.01 1.82
CA THR A 156 1.85 -9.44 1.89
C THR A 156 0.34 -9.62 1.90
N LYS A 157 -0.11 -10.83 1.56
CA LYS A 157 -1.54 -11.19 1.66
C LYS A 157 -2.03 -11.02 3.11
N ASP A 158 -1.20 -11.37 4.09
CA ASP A 158 -1.50 -11.20 5.51
C ASP A 158 -1.66 -9.73 5.91
N ASP A 159 -0.82 -8.83 5.37
CA ASP A 159 -0.97 -7.38 5.57
C ASP A 159 -2.34 -6.91 5.08
N ILE A 160 -2.74 -7.30 3.87
CA ILE A 160 -4.02 -6.90 3.28
C ILE A 160 -5.20 -7.42 4.10
N ILE A 161 -5.15 -8.68 4.53
CA ILE A 161 -6.18 -9.28 5.39
C ILE A 161 -6.28 -8.53 6.72
N ALA A 162 -5.15 -8.20 7.34
CA ALA A 162 -5.12 -7.46 8.60
C ALA A 162 -5.62 -6.02 8.44
N ILE A 163 -5.32 -5.36 7.32
CA ILE A 163 -5.87 -4.02 6.99
C ILE A 163 -7.39 -4.09 6.91
N ILE A 164 -7.94 -5.05 6.16
CA ILE A 164 -9.39 -5.21 6.02
C ILE A 164 -10.05 -5.49 7.38
N LYS A 165 -9.46 -6.38 8.19
CA LYS A 165 -9.96 -6.64 9.56
C LYS A 165 -9.97 -5.39 10.43
N THR A 166 -8.92 -4.58 10.36
CA THR A 166 -8.81 -3.34 11.13
C THR A 166 -9.84 -2.30 10.66
N LEU A 167 -10.08 -2.19 9.35
CA LEU A 167 -11.13 -1.31 8.79
C LEU A 167 -12.53 -1.71 9.24
N VAL A 168 -12.81 -3.01 9.28
CA VAL A 168 -14.06 -3.54 9.82
C VAL A 168 -14.20 -3.17 11.31
N GLN A 169 -13.15 -3.36 12.11
CA GLN A 169 -13.17 -2.96 13.53
C GLN A 169 -13.38 -1.45 13.73
N LEU A 170 -12.79 -0.62 12.89
CA LEU A 170 -12.99 0.84 12.91
C LEU A 170 -14.45 1.21 12.63
N THR A 171 -15.06 0.58 11.63
CA THR A 171 -16.47 0.86 11.27
C THR A 171 -17.43 0.46 12.40
N ASN A 172 -17.07 -0.56 13.17
CA ASN A 172 -17.83 -1.00 14.34
C ASN A 172 -17.47 -0.23 15.63
N GLY A 173 -16.64 0.81 15.55
CA GLY A 173 -16.26 1.65 16.70
C GLY A 173 -15.38 0.95 17.74
N LYS A 174 -14.76 -0.19 17.39
CA LYS A 174 -13.88 -0.96 18.30
C LYS A 174 -12.41 -0.52 18.25
N SER A 175 -12.09 0.40 17.36
CA SER A 175 -10.74 0.94 17.16
C SER A 175 -10.83 2.46 16.98
N GLU A 176 -9.77 3.15 17.36
CA GLU A 176 -9.67 4.60 17.22
C GLU A 176 -9.13 4.99 15.84
N VAL A 177 -9.66 6.08 15.29
CA VAL A 177 -9.20 6.67 14.03
C VAL A 177 -7.84 7.31 14.26
N ASP A 178 -6.92 7.11 13.30
CA ASP A 178 -5.59 7.68 13.38
C ASP A 178 -5.62 9.19 13.13
N ASP A 179 -4.92 9.93 13.99
CA ASP A 179 -4.71 11.37 13.86
C ASP A 179 -3.59 11.66 12.84
N ILE A 180 -3.95 12.31 11.74
CA ILE A 180 -3.02 12.66 10.65
C ILE A 180 -2.00 13.74 11.04
N ASP A 181 -2.31 14.58 12.03
CA ASP A 181 -1.50 15.72 12.45
C ASP A 181 -0.51 15.35 13.55
N HIS A 182 -0.75 14.23 14.25
CA HIS A 182 0.18 13.70 15.23
C HIS A 182 1.57 13.45 14.61
N LEU A 183 2.63 13.98 15.25
CA LEU A 183 4.02 13.87 14.75
C LEU A 183 4.56 12.44 14.69
N SER A 184 3.85 11.45 15.24
CA SER A 184 4.19 10.05 14.96
C SER A 184 3.85 9.65 13.53
N ASN A 185 2.88 10.29 12.90
CA ASN A 185 2.38 9.95 11.57
C ASN A 185 2.97 10.88 10.50
N ARG A 186 3.72 11.89 10.93
CA ARG A 186 4.50 12.79 10.08
C ARG A 186 5.99 12.51 10.26
N ARG A 187 6.73 12.43 9.15
CA ARG A 187 8.16 12.12 9.14
C ARG A 187 8.93 13.19 8.40
N VAL A 188 10.09 13.57 8.94
CA VAL A 188 11.01 14.49 8.27
C VAL A 188 11.88 13.72 7.29
N ARG A 189 11.90 14.18 6.03
CA ARG A 189 12.83 13.68 5.00
C ARG A 189 14.06 14.55 4.92
N THR A 190 15.22 13.98 5.20
CA THR A 190 16.50 14.70 5.11
C THR A 190 16.92 14.89 3.66
N VAL A 191 17.86 15.82 3.42
CA VAL A 191 18.43 16.05 2.08
C VAL A 191 19.05 14.76 1.51
N GLY A 192 19.73 13.98 2.37
CA GLY A 192 20.36 12.72 1.97
C GLY A 192 19.36 11.69 1.45
N GLU A 193 18.21 11.53 2.13
CA GLU A 193 17.17 10.60 1.69
C GLU A 193 16.50 11.04 0.39
N GLN A 194 16.20 12.34 0.26
CA GLN A 194 15.58 12.87 -0.96
C GLN A 194 16.53 12.73 -2.16
N LEU A 195 17.81 13.00 -1.96
CA LEU A 195 18.83 12.80 -2.98
C LEU A 195 19.00 11.33 -3.32
N TYR A 196 19.00 10.43 -2.33
CA TYR A 196 19.07 8.98 -2.52
C TYR A 196 17.94 8.47 -3.42
N ALA A 197 16.70 8.92 -3.18
CA ALA A 197 15.55 8.54 -4.00
C ALA A 197 15.71 9.00 -5.46
N GLN A 198 16.15 10.24 -5.70
CA GLN A 198 16.41 10.73 -7.06
C GLN A 198 17.58 10.00 -7.72
N PHE A 199 18.64 9.72 -6.96
CA PHE A 199 19.79 8.98 -7.44
C PHE A 199 19.40 7.55 -7.86
N GLY A 200 18.52 6.89 -7.11
CA GLY A 200 17.94 5.60 -7.48
C GLY A 200 17.22 5.62 -8.83
N VAL A 201 16.44 6.67 -9.12
CA VAL A 201 15.81 6.86 -10.44
C VAL A 201 16.88 7.04 -11.53
N GLY A 202 17.94 7.79 -11.26
CA GLY A 202 19.07 7.97 -12.16
C GLY A 202 19.77 6.65 -12.49
N LEU A 203 20.07 5.84 -11.48
CA LEU A 203 20.67 4.52 -11.64
C LEU A 203 19.76 3.55 -12.39
N ALA A 204 18.46 3.55 -12.11
CA ALA A 204 17.49 2.71 -12.83
C ALA A 204 17.43 3.06 -14.33
N ARG A 205 17.53 4.35 -14.67
CA ARG A 205 17.63 4.82 -16.07
C ARG A 205 18.93 4.38 -16.72
N MET A 206 20.06 4.55 -16.02
CA MET A 206 21.36 4.12 -16.51
C MET A 206 21.40 2.60 -16.76
N ALA A 207 20.89 1.80 -15.82
CA ALA A 207 20.82 0.36 -15.93
C ALA A 207 20.00 -0.08 -17.15
N ARG A 208 18.93 0.64 -17.49
CA ARG A 208 18.13 0.37 -18.70
C ARG A 208 18.96 0.62 -19.97
N THR A 209 19.60 1.78 -20.07
CA THR A 209 20.44 2.14 -21.24
C THR A 209 21.62 1.18 -21.41
N ILE A 210 22.21 0.70 -20.31
CA ILE A 210 23.27 -0.31 -20.35
C ILE A 210 22.74 -1.62 -20.93
N ARG A 211 21.59 -2.12 -20.44
CA ARG A 211 20.98 -3.36 -20.99
C ARG A 211 20.64 -3.22 -22.47
N GLU A 212 20.08 -2.08 -22.87
CA GLU A 212 19.78 -1.81 -24.29
C GLU A 212 21.04 -1.83 -25.16
N ARG A 213 22.16 -1.23 -24.69
CA ARG A 213 23.44 -1.26 -25.43
C ARG A 213 24.05 -2.65 -25.52
N MET A 214 23.96 -3.43 -24.44
CA MET A 214 24.48 -4.80 -24.42
C MET A 214 23.71 -5.69 -25.40
N ASN A 215 22.38 -5.57 -25.46
CA ASN A 215 21.54 -6.39 -26.36
C ASN A 215 21.72 -6.07 -27.85
N VAL A 216 22.23 -4.90 -28.22
CA VAL A 216 22.36 -4.48 -29.63
C VAL A 216 23.65 -4.99 -30.28
N ARG A 217 24.69 -5.34 -29.50
CA ARG A 217 26.00 -5.73 -30.05
C ARG A 217 26.59 -6.95 -29.33
N ASP A 218 26.05 -8.12 -29.66
CA ASP A 218 26.48 -9.39 -29.05
C ASP A 218 27.93 -9.80 -29.35
N ASN A 219 28.58 -9.22 -30.37
CA ASN A 219 29.93 -9.62 -30.83
C ASN A 219 31.06 -8.63 -30.48
N GLU A 220 30.80 -7.55 -29.71
CA GLU A 220 31.84 -6.63 -29.24
C GLU A 220 32.23 -6.93 -27.78
N VAL A 221 33.53 -6.96 -27.49
CA VAL A 221 34.02 -7.04 -26.10
C VAL A 221 33.84 -5.66 -25.46
N PHE A 222 32.81 -5.51 -24.64
CA PHE A 222 32.57 -4.26 -23.90
C PHE A 222 33.48 -4.14 -22.68
N THR A 223 34.02 -2.95 -22.46
CA THR A 223 34.55 -2.58 -21.13
C THR A 223 33.49 -1.83 -20.32
N PRO A 224 33.48 -1.92 -18.98
CA PRO A 224 32.51 -1.18 -18.16
C PRO A 224 32.50 0.34 -18.39
N VAL A 225 33.65 0.91 -18.79
CA VAL A 225 33.79 2.34 -19.06
C VAL A 225 32.97 2.77 -20.28
N ASP A 226 32.82 1.90 -21.28
CA ASP A 226 32.06 2.19 -22.52
C ASP A 226 30.54 2.24 -22.28
N LEU A 227 30.08 1.53 -21.25
CA LEU A 227 28.66 1.39 -20.91
C LEU A 227 28.18 2.49 -19.95
N ILE A 228 29.05 3.01 -19.10
CA ILE A 228 28.69 3.96 -18.03
C ILE A 228 28.78 5.41 -18.54
N ASN A 229 27.66 6.14 -18.44
CA ASN A 229 27.62 7.58 -18.76
C ASN A 229 27.37 8.44 -17.51
N ALA A 230 28.44 9.02 -16.96
CA ALA A 230 28.38 9.88 -15.77
C ALA A 230 27.44 11.10 -15.92
N ARG A 231 27.25 11.62 -17.15
CA ARG A 231 26.43 12.81 -17.42
C ARG A 231 24.96 12.59 -17.04
N THR A 232 24.49 11.34 -17.08
CA THR A 232 23.12 10.99 -16.66
C THR A 232 22.90 11.20 -15.16
N LEU A 233 23.87 10.86 -14.32
CA LEU A 233 23.79 11.05 -12.87
C LEU A 233 24.00 12.52 -12.50
N SER A 234 24.98 13.20 -13.11
CA SER A 234 25.19 14.63 -12.87
C SER A 234 23.95 15.47 -13.20
N SER A 235 23.23 15.12 -14.28
CA SER A 235 21.98 15.80 -14.63
C SER A 235 20.89 15.63 -13.57
N VAL A 236 20.79 14.47 -12.93
CA VAL A 236 19.81 14.24 -11.86
C VAL A 236 20.14 15.07 -10.63
N ILE A 237 21.42 15.12 -10.24
CA ILE A 237 21.90 15.93 -9.11
C ILE A 237 21.65 17.42 -9.37
N ASN A 238 22.04 17.91 -10.55
CA ASN A 238 21.84 19.31 -10.93
C ASN A 238 20.35 19.68 -11.01
N SER A 239 19.50 18.77 -11.49
CA SER A 239 18.06 18.99 -11.50
C SER A 239 17.51 19.07 -10.08
N PHE A 240 17.92 18.19 -9.18
CA PHE A 240 17.49 18.19 -7.78
C PHE A 240 17.84 19.52 -7.08
N PHE A 241 19.10 19.95 -7.14
CA PHE A 241 19.52 21.20 -6.48
C PHE A 241 19.08 22.47 -7.23
N GLY A 242 18.85 22.40 -8.55
CA GLY A 242 18.48 23.56 -9.37
C GLY A 242 16.97 23.84 -9.42
N THR A 243 16.12 22.82 -9.30
CA THR A 243 14.67 22.95 -9.51
C THR A 243 13.82 22.65 -8.28
N SER A 244 14.37 22.00 -7.26
CA SER A 244 13.60 21.65 -6.06
C SER A 244 13.18 22.90 -5.28
N GLN A 245 11.91 22.96 -4.90
CA GLN A 245 11.38 24.02 -4.02
C GLN A 245 12.06 24.08 -2.64
N LEU A 246 12.70 22.98 -2.22
CA LEU A 246 13.42 22.88 -0.95
C LEU A 246 14.89 23.32 -1.08
N SER A 247 15.41 23.44 -2.30
CA SER A 247 16.75 23.96 -2.57
C SER A 247 16.64 25.47 -2.77
N GLN A 248 16.76 26.21 -1.66
CA GLN A 248 16.58 27.67 -1.64
C GLN A 248 17.90 28.39 -1.40
N PHE A 249 17.96 29.65 -1.80
CA PHE A 249 19.06 30.53 -1.41
C PHE A 249 19.09 30.68 0.11
N LEU A 250 20.27 30.49 0.70
CA LEU A 250 20.47 30.61 2.14
C LEU A 250 20.15 32.03 2.59
N ASP A 251 19.51 32.16 3.75
CA ASP A 251 19.25 33.48 4.33
C ASP A 251 20.52 33.90 5.08
N GLN A 252 21.16 34.95 4.58
CA GLN A 252 22.47 35.42 5.04
C GLN A 252 22.38 36.80 5.70
N THR A 253 21.18 37.23 6.11
CA THR A 253 20.99 38.53 6.77
C THR A 253 21.83 38.65 8.04
N ASN A 254 21.88 37.59 8.85
CA ASN A 254 22.70 37.49 10.06
C ASN A 254 22.90 36.00 10.43
N PRO A 255 23.83 35.67 11.36
CA PRO A 255 24.10 34.27 11.73
C PRO A 255 22.89 33.51 12.29
N LEU A 256 21.96 34.21 12.98
CA LEU A 256 20.76 33.58 13.51
C LEU A 256 19.82 33.15 12.37
N SER A 257 19.58 34.02 11.39
CA SER A 257 18.81 33.71 10.19
C SER A 257 19.37 32.49 9.45
N GLU A 258 20.70 32.39 9.35
CA GLU A 258 21.36 31.26 8.70
C GLU A 258 21.08 29.93 9.43
N ILE A 259 21.24 29.93 10.76
CA ILE A 259 21.01 28.75 11.60
C ILE A 259 19.54 28.36 11.59
N THR A 260 18.63 29.33 11.72
CA THR A 260 17.18 29.10 11.67
C THR A 260 16.77 28.53 10.31
N HIS A 261 17.31 29.05 9.20
CA HIS A 261 16.99 28.53 7.87
C HIS A 261 17.43 27.06 7.73
N LYS A 262 18.63 26.71 8.20
CA LYS A 262 19.12 25.32 8.17
C LYS A 262 18.31 24.35 9.05
N ARG A 263 17.62 24.84 10.08
CA ARG A 263 16.78 24.06 11.02
C ARG A 263 15.29 24.08 10.67
N ARG A 264 14.93 24.65 9.53
CA ARG A 264 13.55 24.78 9.07
C ARG A 264 13.02 23.45 8.52
N ILE A 265 11.78 23.16 8.84
CA ILE A 265 11.00 22.04 8.32
C ILE A 265 9.85 22.61 7.49
N SER A 266 9.60 21.98 6.35
CA SER A 266 8.53 22.35 5.42
C SER A 266 7.59 21.18 5.21
N ALA A 267 6.29 21.41 5.36
CA ALA A 267 5.24 20.51 4.92
C ALA A 267 4.99 20.60 3.40
N LEU A 268 5.53 21.63 2.75
CA LEU A 268 5.49 21.84 1.30
C LEU A 268 6.63 21.11 0.59
N GLY A 269 6.43 20.77 -0.68
CA GLY A 269 7.44 20.19 -1.56
C GLY A 269 7.03 18.84 -2.14
N PRO A 270 7.95 18.14 -2.83
CA PRO A 270 7.64 16.86 -3.48
C PRO A 270 7.23 15.79 -2.44
N GLY A 271 5.99 15.30 -2.56
CA GLY A 271 5.41 14.33 -1.63
C GLY A 271 4.82 14.94 -0.35
N GLY A 272 4.80 16.27 -0.23
CA GLY A 272 4.13 17.01 0.83
C GLY A 272 2.79 17.59 0.40
N LEU A 273 2.31 18.57 1.15
CA LEU A 273 1.08 19.31 0.87
C LEU A 273 1.32 20.44 -0.14
N SER A 274 0.31 20.78 -0.92
CA SER A 274 0.29 22.06 -1.65
C SER A 274 -0.41 23.11 -0.80
N ARG A 275 -0.08 24.40 -1.04
CA ARG A 275 -0.67 25.52 -0.28
C ARG A 275 -2.21 25.55 -0.36
N GLU A 276 -2.76 25.20 -1.52
CA GLU A 276 -4.20 25.18 -1.79
C GLU A 276 -4.92 24.00 -1.13
N ARG A 277 -4.23 22.86 -0.96
CA ARG A 277 -4.80 21.67 -0.32
C ARG A 277 -4.61 21.67 1.19
N ALA A 278 -3.79 22.57 1.73
CA ALA A 278 -3.55 22.68 3.15
C ALA A 278 -4.70 23.43 3.84
N GLY A 279 -5.60 22.66 4.44
CA GLY A 279 -6.70 23.16 5.26
C GLY A 279 -6.23 23.83 6.56
N PHE A 280 -7.21 24.17 7.41
CA PHE A 280 -6.94 24.79 8.71
C PHE A 280 -6.26 23.84 9.70
N GLU A 281 -6.73 22.59 9.78
CA GLU A 281 -6.28 21.56 10.73
C GLU A 281 -4.76 21.33 10.67
N VAL A 282 -4.23 21.15 9.46
CA VAL A 282 -2.80 20.89 9.26
C VAL A 282 -1.88 22.06 9.61
N ARG A 283 -2.43 23.28 9.76
CA ARG A 283 -1.70 24.50 10.13
C ARG A 283 -1.74 24.79 11.63
N ASP A 284 -2.64 24.13 12.35
CA ASP A 284 -2.83 24.36 13.78
C ASP A 284 -1.71 23.76 14.63
N VAL A 285 -1.58 24.25 15.86
CA VAL A 285 -0.59 23.76 16.81
C VAL A 285 -1.10 22.49 17.47
N HIS A 286 -0.50 21.36 17.08
CA HIS A 286 -0.80 20.07 17.69
C HIS A 286 -0.03 19.86 19.00
N TYR A 287 -0.63 19.16 19.98
CA TYR A 287 0.02 18.90 21.28
C TYR A 287 1.33 18.11 21.14
N SER A 288 1.45 17.27 20.10
CA SER A 288 2.69 16.53 19.84
C SER A 288 3.86 17.44 19.45
N HIS A 289 3.63 18.70 19.06
CA HIS A 289 4.69 19.67 18.75
C HIS A 289 5.55 20.01 19.96
N TYR A 290 5.06 19.80 21.18
CA TYR A 290 5.76 20.13 22.41
C TYR A 290 7.19 19.55 22.45
N GLY A 291 8.17 20.45 22.57
CA GLY A 291 9.60 20.11 22.61
C GLY A 291 10.19 19.63 21.28
N ARG A 292 9.41 19.54 20.21
CA ARG A 292 9.79 19.01 18.88
C ARG A 292 9.81 20.11 17.82
N LEU A 293 8.70 20.81 17.63
CA LEU A 293 8.54 21.93 16.70
C LEU A 293 8.23 23.20 17.48
N CYS A 294 8.86 24.31 17.08
CA CYS A 294 8.58 25.62 17.66
C CYS A 294 7.16 26.05 17.28
N THR A 295 6.33 26.32 18.28
CA THR A 295 4.91 26.68 18.08
C THR A 295 4.69 28.15 17.80
N ILE A 296 5.74 28.97 17.96
CA ILE A 296 5.69 30.43 17.77
C ILE A 296 6.47 30.89 16.54
N GLU A 297 7.45 30.11 16.09
CA GLU A 297 8.32 30.48 14.97
C GLU A 297 7.81 29.85 13.67
N THR A 298 6.96 30.59 12.99
CA THR A 298 6.42 30.30 11.65
C THR A 298 6.33 31.60 10.86
N PRO A 299 6.53 31.58 9.53
CA PRO A 299 6.22 32.75 8.70
C PRO A 299 4.74 33.12 8.83
N GLU A 300 4.46 34.42 8.85
CA GLU A 300 3.11 34.94 8.73
C GLU A 300 2.59 34.81 7.28
N GLY A 301 1.27 34.94 7.10
CA GLY A 301 0.62 34.90 5.79
C GLY A 301 0.38 33.50 5.24
N PRO A 302 0.48 33.26 3.92
CA PRO A 302 0.01 32.01 3.29
C PRO A 302 0.74 30.74 3.75
N ASN A 303 1.94 30.87 4.31
CA ASN A 303 2.76 29.73 4.76
C ASN A 303 2.63 29.43 6.26
N ILE A 304 1.76 30.14 6.99
CA ILE A 304 1.55 29.90 8.43
C ILE A 304 1.20 28.43 8.69
N GLY A 305 1.92 27.82 9.64
CA GLY A 305 1.76 26.42 10.04
C GLY A 305 2.31 25.38 9.05
N LEU A 306 2.72 25.79 7.85
CA LEU A 306 3.30 24.90 6.83
C LEU A 306 4.82 24.89 6.84
N ILE A 307 5.41 25.90 7.47
CA ILE A 307 6.84 26.04 7.69
C ILE A 307 7.03 26.23 9.20
N SER A 308 7.86 25.38 9.80
CA SER A 308 8.14 25.42 11.23
C SER A 308 9.62 25.23 11.48
N THR A 309 10.10 25.68 12.64
CA THR A 309 11.50 25.49 13.05
C THR A 309 11.59 24.39 14.11
N LEU A 310 12.66 23.58 14.07
CA LEU A 310 12.96 22.61 15.12
C LEU A 310 13.20 23.29 16.47
N CYS A 311 12.62 22.75 17.56
CA CYS A 311 12.95 23.19 18.91
C CYS A 311 14.44 23.00 19.24
N VAL A 312 14.93 23.70 20.27
CA VAL A 312 16.35 23.74 20.66
C VAL A 312 16.96 22.34 20.82
N HIS A 313 16.31 21.48 21.60
CA HIS A 313 16.78 20.12 21.90
C HIS A 313 16.17 19.02 21.04
N ALA A 314 15.33 19.39 20.07
CA ALA A 314 14.71 18.41 19.18
C ALA A 314 15.78 17.71 18.33
N LYS A 315 15.64 16.40 18.15
CA LYS A 315 16.48 15.58 17.30
C LYS A 315 15.61 14.75 16.36
N ILE A 316 16.16 14.43 15.20
CA ILE A 316 15.53 13.51 14.24
C ILE A 316 16.17 12.15 14.48
N ASN A 317 15.36 11.12 14.73
CA ASN A 317 15.86 9.75 14.88
C ASN A 317 16.19 9.12 13.50
N ASP A 318 16.78 7.93 13.50
CA ASP A 318 17.18 7.25 12.26
C ASP A 318 15.99 6.94 11.34
N MET A 319 14.79 6.76 11.93
CA MET A 319 13.54 6.59 11.21
C MET A 319 12.90 7.89 10.75
N GLY A 320 13.53 9.05 10.94
CA GLY A 320 13.04 10.37 10.51
C GLY A 320 11.94 11.00 11.37
N PHE A 321 11.61 10.42 12.53
CA PHE A 321 10.67 11.02 13.49
C PHE A 321 11.38 12.02 14.41
N ILE A 322 10.65 13.06 14.84
CA ILE A 322 11.18 14.08 15.73
C ILE A 322 11.00 13.64 17.19
N GLU A 323 12.10 13.63 17.92
CA GLU A 323 12.18 13.26 19.32
C GLU A 323 12.71 14.43 20.15
N THR A 324 12.37 14.43 21.44
CA THR A 324 12.82 15.44 22.38
C THR A 324 13.27 14.74 23.67
N PRO A 325 14.41 15.13 24.25
CA PRO A 325 14.95 14.45 25.42
C PRO A 325 14.13 14.74 26.67
N TYR A 326 13.88 13.71 27.47
CA TYR A 326 13.27 13.81 28.80
C TYR A 326 14.20 13.24 29.86
N ARG A 327 14.06 13.72 31.10
CA ARG A 327 14.71 13.10 32.27
C ARG A 327 13.80 12.02 32.84
N LYS A 328 14.33 10.82 33.01
CA LYS A 328 13.58 9.69 33.57
C LYS A 328 13.38 9.93 35.07
N VAL A 329 12.15 9.79 35.54
CA VAL A 329 11.84 9.86 36.97
C VAL A 329 11.66 8.44 37.50
N THR A 330 12.41 8.08 38.55
CA THR A 330 12.30 6.80 39.24
C THR A 330 12.09 7.06 40.73
N ASP A 331 11.01 6.52 41.30
CA ASP A 331 10.65 6.66 42.72
C ASP A 331 10.62 8.11 43.23
N GLY A 332 10.06 9.01 42.41
CA GLY A 332 9.94 10.44 42.72
C GLY A 332 11.26 11.22 42.63
N LYS A 333 12.34 10.62 42.15
CA LYS A 333 13.64 11.27 41.92
C LYS A 333 13.92 11.37 40.41
N VAL A 334 14.42 12.54 39.99
CA VAL A 334 14.69 12.93 38.59
C VAL A 334 16.15 12.72 38.20
#